data_AF-Q0CQ14-F1
#
_entry.id   AF-Q0CQ14-F1
#
_cell.length_a   1.000
_cell.length_b   1.000
_cell.length_c   1.000
_cell.angle_alpha   90.00
_cell.angle_beta   90.00
_cell.angle_gamma   90.00
#
_symmetry.space_group_name_H-M   'P 1'
#
loop_
_entity.id
_entity.type
_entity.pdbx_description
1 polymer ?
#
loop_
_entity_poly.entity_id
_entity_poly.type
_entity_poly.pdbx_seq_one_letter_code
_entity_poly.pdbx_strand_id
1 'polypeptide(L)'
;MADNMLCCVACGAMIPPGDSSSILRERVDWTKQSGSRRSSKIFEVPSMLLEQTSFEKTPTLWSSYYRTILDDPRKDRQSISGICSNDSIYGRPAAFRAFAFRPFRYIPPDPQTARILGTALGSNKASISFCMATMFEPDLNRKMGRRIGYPVHVHCWMLMDRVIGHDVVKEHLWVFIEALHNFWSTRSDIWGIDLVHEPEESPCYEGDQYWLRRHRIRDPPLRWLPKVHSSGNPVHIQGIEALIARATQSSDSDADAQPQRRYGSIFANVPLEVVEYMVDVIFETQPNSKAAPDDIRNMLEAFQWKLPGSYWRSRCPVNLLFELDDLSQKGVTVNWGEVWFELEQLLFRREWYCESGLKNRGRTLKMLYDLKDCFLNTLKGG
;
A
#
# COMPACT_ATOMS: atom_id res chain seq x y z
N MET A 1 5.67 -19.51 -18.58
CA MET A 1 6.99 -18.90 -18.22
C MET A 1 6.92 -18.01 -16.97
N ALA A 2 5.74 -17.64 -16.45
CA ALA A 2 5.60 -16.79 -15.26
C ALA A 2 5.83 -17.51 -13.91
N ASP A 3 5.85 -18.85 -13.86
CA ASP A 3 5.84 -19.62 -12.60
C ASP A 3 7.08 -19.50 -11.70
N ASN A 4 8.16 -18.88 -12.20
CA ASN A 4 9.39 -18.71 -11.42
C ASN A 4 9.54 -17.31 -10.80
N MET A 5 8.59 -16.40 -11.03
CA MET A 5 8.64 -15.05 -10.46
C MET A 5 8.12 -15.06 -9.03
N LEU A 6 8.90 -14.48 -8.12
CA LEU A 6 8.45 -14.29 -6.74
C LEU A 6 7.44 -13.15 -6.73
N CYS A 7 6.16 -13.47 -6.57
CA CYS A 7 5.08 -12.48 -6.60
C CYS A 7 4.32 -12.47 -5.28
N CYS A 8 3.78 -11.30 -4.93
CA CYS A 8 2.91 -11.13 -3.79
C CYS A 8 1.50 -11.66 -4.11
N VAL A 9 1.03 -12.68 -3.40
CA VAL A 9 -0.30 -13.27 -3.63
C VAL A 9 -1.45 -12.32 -3.24
N ALA A 10 -1.18 -11.25 -2.49
CA ALA A 10 -2.20 -10.28 -2.10
C ALA A 10 -2.42 -9.17 -3.15
N CYS A 11 -1.41 -8.80 -3.93
CA CYS A 11 -1.50 -7.67 -4.87
C CYS A 11 -1.04 -7.98 -6.30
N GLY A 12 -0.64 -9.23 -6.57
CA GLY A 12 -0.18 -9.71 -7.88
C GLY A 12 1.17 -9.15 -8.34
N ALA A 13 1.76 -8.20 -7.62
CA ALA A 13 3.02 -7.58 -8.05
C ALA A 13 4.22 -8.48 -7.80
N MET A 14 5.22 -8.35 -8.66
CA MET A 14 6.54 -8.94 -8.44
C MET A 14 7.17 -8.38 -7.18
N ILE A 15 7.90 -9.23 -6.45
CA ILE A 15 8.73 -8.86 -5.30
C ILE A 15 10.14 -8.62 -5.86
N PRO A 16 10.53 -7.37 -6.15
CA PRO A 16 11.84 -7.09 -6.71
C PRO A 16 12.94 -7.44 -5.72
N PRO A 17 14.16 -7.69 -6.20
CA PRO A 17 15.24 -7.94 -5.29
C PRO A 17 15.52 -6.77 -4.35
N GLY A 18 15.80 -7.08 -3.09
CA GLY A 18 16.13 -6.08 -2.08
C GLY A 18 17.54 -5.54 -2.22
N ASP A 19 17.70 -4.26 -1.89
CA ASP A 19 19.00 -3.63 -1.68
C ASP A 19 19.26 -3.45 -0.18
N SER A 20 20.03 -4.37 0.39
CA SER A 20 20.46 -4.33 1.79
C SER A 20 21.22 -3.05 2.14
N SER A 21 21.83 -2.35 1.19
CA SER A 21 22.48 -1.06 1.46
C SER A 21 21.46 0.07 1.64
N SER A 22 20.36 0.03 0.89
CA SER A 22 19.28 1.02 1.00
C SER A 22 18.59 0.96 2.36
N ILE A 23 18.29 -0.24 2.90
CA ILE A 23 17.66 -0.35 4.23
C ILE A 23 18.55 0.22 5.35
N LEU A 24 19.86 0.08 5.23
CA LEU A 24 20.81 0.61 6.21
C LEU A 24 20.94 2.14 6.13
N ARG A 25 20.76 2.72 4.93
CA ARG A 25 20.66 4.17 4.74
C ARG A 25 19.38 4.74 5.35
N GLU A 26 18.28 3.98 5.30
CA GLU A 26 17.03 4.34 5.96
C GLU A 26 17.14 4.27 7.48
N ARG A 27 17.71 3.17 7.99
CA ARG A 27 17.85 2.88 9.42
C ARG A 27 19.31 2.94 9.87
N VAL A 28 19.79 4.17 10.12
CA VAL A 28 21.16 4.41 10.59
C VAL A 28 21.42 3.74 11.94
N ASP A 29 20.39 3.61 12.78
CA ASP A 29 20.43 2.84 14.02
C ASP A 29 20.74 1.36 13.77
N TRP A 30 20.16 0.76 12.73
CA TRP A 30 20.44 -0.63 12.34
C TRP A 30 21.87 -0.80 11.82
N THR A 31 22.40 0.19 11.10
CA THR A 31 23.80 0.20 10.66
C THR A 31 24.78 0.10 11.83
N LYS A 32 24.49 0.82 12.92
CA LYS A 32 25.32 0.77 14.14
C LYS A 32 25.21 -0.60 14.83
N GLN A 33 24.00 -1.17 14.88
CA GLN A 33 23.74 -2.46 15.54
C GLN A 33 24.29 -3.66 14.77
N SER A 34 24.24 -3.64 13.44
CA SER A 34 24.84 -4.70 12.61
C SER A 34 26.36 -4.74 12.77
N GLY A 35 26.96 -3.60 13.14
CA GLY A 35 28.40 -3.37 13.19
C GLY A 35 29.05 -3.38 11.81
N SER A 36 30.34 -3.05 11.72
CA SER A 36 31.16 -3.18 10.49
C SER A 36 31.43 -4.65 10.09
N ARG A 37 30.62 -5.58 10.61
CA ARG A 37 30.88 -7.01 10.54
C ARG A 37 30.66 -7.50 9.10
N ARG A 38 31.61 -8.33 8.64
CA ARG A 38 31.68 -8.93 7.30
C ARG A 38 30.30 -9.45 6.84
N SER A 39 30.07 -9.38 5.54
CA SER A 39 28.84 -9.72 4.77
C SER A 39 28.21 -11.12 5.00
N SER A 40 28.71 -11.92 5.94
CA SER A 40 28.23 -13.27 6.24
C SER A 40 27.38 -13.41 7.50
N LYS A 41 27.30 -12.40 8.38
CA LYS A 41 26.51 -12.51 9.62
C LYS A 41 25.06 -12.09 9.37
N ILE A 42 24.12 -12.91 9.84
CA ILE A 42 22.69 -12.61 9.83
C ILE A 42 22.42 -11.47 10.82
N PHE A 43 21.69 -10.44 10.37
CA PHE A 43 21.15 -9.38 11.22
C PHE A 43 19.62 -9.43 11.15
N GLU A 44 19.01 -9.64 12.31
CA GLU A 44 17.57 -9.83 12.49
C GLU A 44 17.05 -8.82 13.51
N VAL A 45 15.82 -8.36 13.29
CA VAL A 45 15.07 -7.43 14.15
C VAL A 45 13.66 -7.99 14.36
N PRO A 46 12.92 -7.55 15.39
CA PRO A 46 11.50 -7.86 15.51
C PRO A 46 10.71 -7.43 14.27
N SER A 47 9.82 -8.30 13.75
CA SER A 47 9.01 -8.04 12.55
C SER A 47 8.20 -6.75 12.64
N MET A 48 7.65 -6.46 13.82
CA MET A 48 6.88 -5.25 14.07
C MET A 48 7.67 -3.96 13.78
N LEU A 49 8.99 -3.95 13.99
CA LEU A 49 9.80 -2.77 13.71
C LEU A 49 9.90 -2.50 12.22
N LEU A 50 9.99 -3.56 11.40
CA LEU A 50 10.04 -3.43 9.95
C LEU A 50 8.67 -3.07 9.36
N GLU A 51 7.58 -3.62 9.91
CA GLU A 51 6.20 -3.29 9.54
C GLU A 51 5.84 -1.82 9.78
N GLN A 52 6.40 -1.23 10.85
CA GLN A 52 6.21 0.17 11.19
C GLN A 52 7.23 1.11 10.52
N THR A 53 8.19 0.58 9.77
CA THR A 53 9.21 1.42 9.14
C THR A 53 8.65 2.10 7.89
N SER A 54 8.66 3.43 7.90
CA SER A 54 8.52 4.24 6.68
C SER A 54 9.87 4.35 5.96
N PHE A 55 9.87 4.21 4.64
CA PHE A 55 11.07 4.28 3.79
C PHE A 55 11.10 5.63 3.06
N GLU A 56 11.60 6.66 3.73
CA GLU A 56 11.56 8.03 3.20
C GLU A 56 12.58 8.27 2.07
N LYS A 57 13.78 7.71 2.19
CA LYS A 57 14.89 7.92 1.24
C LYS A 57 14.79 7.02 0.03
N THR A 58 14.18 5.85 0.16
CA THR A 58 14.03 4.82 -0.86
C THR A 58 12.64 4.21 -0.74
N PRO A 59 11.58 4.92 -1.17
CA PRO A 59 10.20 4.48 -1.01
C PRO A 59 9.96 3.07 -1.53
N THR A 60 10.54 2.70 -2.67
CA THR A 60 10.35 1.38 -3.32
C THR A 60 10.79 0.18 -2.48
N LEU A 61 11.61 0.40 -1.45
CA LEU A 61 12.17 -0.66 -0.62
C LEU A 61 11.08 -1.49 0.09
N TRP A 62 9.88 -0.93 0.30
CA TRP A 62 8.74 -1.65 0.86
C TRP A 62 8.37 -2.91 0.06
N SER A 63 8.56 -2.86 -1.27
CA SER A 63 8.18 -3.93 -2.19
C SER A 63 9.16 -5.11 -2.18
N SER A 64 10.37 -4.93 -1.65
CA SER A 64 11.36 -6.00 -1.60
C SER A 64 11.16 -6.94 -0.41
N TYR A 65 10.45 -6.50 0.63
CA TYR A 65 10.25 -7.26 1.86
C TYR A 65 8.92 -8.01 1.86
N TYR A 66 8.96 -9.28 2.24
CA TYR A 66 7.79 -10.14 2.29
C TYR A 66 7.87 -11.12 3.45
N ARG A 67 6.70 -11.59 3.88
CA ARG A 67 6.51 -12.83 4.64
C ARG A 67 5.86 -13.86 3.74
N THR A 68 5.86 -15.12 4.13
CA THR A 68 5.32 -16.21 3.33
C THR A 68 4.36 -17.04 4.15
N ILE A 69 3.18 -17.32 3.61
CA ILE A 69 2.34 -18.41 4.11
C ILE A 69 2.94 -19.70 3.56
N LEU A 70 3.46 -20.54 4.43
CA LEU A 70 4.10 -21.80 4.10
C LEU A 70 3.07 -22.93 4.16
N ASP A 71 3.06 -23.80 3.15
CA ASP A 71 2.34 -25.07 3.15
C ASP A 71 3.36 -26.21 3.07
N ASP A 72 3.38 -27.08 4.08
CA ASP A 72 4.26 -28.24 4.17
C ASP A 72 3.45 -29.55 3.96
N PRO A 73 3.39 -30.07 2.73
CA PRO A 73 2.53 -31.22 2.41
C PRO A 73 2.95 -32.50 3.13
N ARG A 74 4.19 -32.59 3.62
CA ARG A 74 4.66 -33.78 4.37
C ARG A 74 4.16 -33.79 5.79
N LYS A 75 3.89 -32.61 6.35
CA LYS A 75 3.41 -32.45 7.72
C LYS A 75 1.93 -32.10 7.78
N ASP A 76 1.31 -31.92 6.62
CA ASP A 76 -0.04 -31.41 6.46
C ASP A 76 -0.30 -30.18 7.34
N ARG A 77 0.64 -29.22 7.26
CA ARG A 77 0.64 -28.05 8.16
C ARG A 77 0.95 -26.79 7.39
N GLN A 78 0.11 -25.78 7.63
CA GLN A 78 0.36 -24.40 7.21
C GLN A 78 0.91 -23.57 8.36
N SER A 79 1.71 -22.57 8.03
CA SER A 79 2.29 -21.62 9.00
C SER A 79 2.70 -20.33 8.32
N ILE A 80 2.74 -19.22 9.06
CA ILE A 80 3.34 -17.98 8.57
C ILE A 80 4.82 -17.95 8.91
N SER A 81 5.65 -17.48 7.99
CA SER A 81 7.07 -17.23 8.25
C SER A 81 7.32 -15.85 8.85
N GLY A 82 8.57 -15.62 9.26
CA GLY A 82 9.09 -14.27 9.45
C GLY A 82 9.23 -13.49 8.15
N ILE A 83 9.88 -12.34 8.22
CA ILE A 83 10.08 -11.43 7.09
C ILE A 83 11.51 -11.53 6.56
N CYS A 84 11.69 -11.48 5.24
CA CYS A 84 12.99 -11.18 4.63
C CYS A 84 12.84 -10.37 3.35
N SER A 85 13.95 -9.83 2.85
CA SER A 85 14.03 -9.29 1.50
C SER A 85 14.19 -10.41 0.47
N ASN A 86 13.78 -10.15 -0.77
CA ASN A 86 14.20 -10.97 -1.90
C ASN A 86 15.69 -10.71 -2.18
N ASP A 87 16.58 -11.33 -1.41
CA ASP A 87 18.02 -11.13 -1.59
C ASP A 87 18.45 -11.69 -2.94
N SER A 88 18.67 -10.76 -3.86
CA SER A 88 19.26 -11.06 -5.15
C SER A 88 20.65 -11.66 -4.91
N ILE A 89 20.82 -12.91 -5.33
CA ILE A 89 22.15 -13.52 -5.47
C ILE A 89 22.94 -12.82 -6.61
N TYR A 90 22.37 -11.81 -7.30
CA TYR A 90 22.97 -11.20 -8.49
C TYR A 90 24.27 -10.40 -8.22
N GLY A 91 24.67 -10.23 -6.96
CA GLY A 91 26.02 -9.76 -6.60
C GLY A 91 27.11 -10.84 -6.67
N ARG A 92 26.76 -12.11 -6.92
CA ARG A 92 27.76 -13.20 -7.07
C ARG A 92 28.20 -13.33 -8.53
N PRO A 93 29.49 -13.68 -8.78
CA PRO A 93 30.05 -13.80 -10.14
C PRO A 93 29.17 -14.64 -11.06
N ALA A 94 29.18 -14.33 -12.35
CA ALA A 94 28.35 -14.97 -13.40
C ALA A 94 28.38 -16.51 -13.39
N ALA A 95 29.45 -17.15 -12.88
CA ALA A 95 29.51 -18.60 -12.68
C ALA A 95 28.43 -19.16 -11.72
N PHE A 96 27.88 -18.35 -10.82
CA PHE A 96 26.72 -18.69 -9.98
C PHE A 96 25.36 -18.37 -10.62
N ARG A 97 25.31 -17.68 -11.78
CA ARG A 97 24.04 -17.40 -12.49
C ARG A 97 23.45 -18.65 -13.14
N ALA A 98 24.26 -19.65 -13.49
CA ALA A 98 23.75 -20.97 -13.87
C ALA A 98 22.99 -21.66 -12.70
N PHE A 99 23.27 -21.26 -11.45
CA PHE A 99 22.51 -21.64 -10.25
C PHE A 99 21.43 -20.62 -9.87
N ALA A 100 21.20 -19.54 -10.61
CA ALA A 100 20.15 -18.54 -10.29
C ALA A 100 18.73 -19.12 -10.40
N PHE A 101 18.58 -20.28 -11.03
CA PHE A 101 17.40 -21.15 -10.94
C PHE A 101 17.41 -21.99 -9.65
N ARG A 102 17.76 -21.42 -8.49
CA ARG A 102 17.40 -22.11 -7.24
C ARG A 102 15.89 -21.93 -7.06
N PRO A 103 15.08 -23.00 -7.16
CA PRO A 103 13.65 -22.91 -6.89
C PRO A 103 13.37 -22.63 -5.41
N PHE A 104 14.40 -22.72 -4.57
CA PHE A 104 14.29 -22.55 -3.13
C PHE A 104 14.63 -21.12 -2.72
N ARG A 105 13.73 -20.52 -1.94
CA ARG A 105 13.93 -19.29 -1.17
C ARG A 105 14.09 -19.64 0.30
N TYR A 106 14.83 -18.83 1.05
CA TYR A 106 15.08 -19.04 2.48
C TYR A 106 14.49 -17.90 3.29
N ILE A 107 13.70 -18.24 4.31
CA ILE A 107 12.99 -17.26 5.13
C ILE A 107 13.09 -17.64 6.62
N PRO A 108 13.08 -16.67 7.56
CA PRO A 108 13.03 -16.99 8.98
C PRO A 108 11.77 -17.81 9.32
N PRO A 109 11.87 -18.86 10.15
CA PRO A 109 10.72 -19.66 10.54
C PRO A 109 9.76 -18.95 11.50
N ASP A 110 10.27 -18.02 12.30
CA ASP A 110 9.51 -17.32 13.34
C ASP A 110 8.78 -16.10 12.75
N PRO A 111 7.43 -16.03 12.82
CA PRO A 111 6.63 -14.89 12.35
C PRO A 111 7.01 -13.53 12.94
N GLN A 112 7.66 -13.52 14.12
CA GLN A 112 8.05 -12.32 14.85
C GLN A 112 9.46 -11.83 14.51
N THR A 113 10.16 -12.54 13.62
CA THR A 113 11.52 -12.21 13.22
C THR A 113 11.56 -11.66 11.79
N ALA A 114 12.22 -10.51 11.60
CA ALA A 114 12.56 -9.95 10.30
C ALA A 114 14.07 -10.00 10.07
N ARG A 115 14.50 -10.64 8.99
CA ARG A 115 15.90 -10.62 8.55
C ARG A 115 16.15 -9.42 7.64
N ILE A 116 17.11 -8.59 8.05
CA ILE A 116 17.51 -7.38 7.33
C ILE A 116 18.77 -7.62 6.51
N LEU A 117 19.75 -8.37 7.06
CA LEU A 117 21.00 -8.68 6.37
C LEU A 117 21.38 -10.15 6.51
N GLY A 118 22.21 -10.60 5.56
CA GLY A 118 22.88 -11.90 5.58
C GLY A 118 22.07 -12.97 4.86
N THR A 119 22.79 -13.83 4.14
CA THR A 119 22.17 -14.98 3.46
C THR A 119 22.23 -16.21 4.37
N ALA A 120 21.09 -16.81 4.66
CA ALA A 120 21.06 -18.14 5.27
C ALA A 120 21.41 -19.17 4.20
N LEU A 121 22.70 -19.43 4.01
CA LEU A 121 23.18 -20.49 3.13
C LEU A 121 23.40 -21.77 3.93
N GLY A 122 22.87 -22.89 3.42
CA GLY A 122 23.09 -24.22 3.98
C GLY A 122 22.21 -24.51 5.19
N SER A 123 22.31 -25.73 5.71
CA SER A 123 21.49 -26.39 6.75
C SER A 123 21.46 -25.71 8.13
N ASN A 124 21.64 -24.40 8.18
CA ASN A 124 21.53 -23.64 9.41
C ASN A 124 20.07 -23.65 9.87
N LYS A 125 19.83 -24.07 11.12
CA LYS A 125 18.47 -24.21 11.71
C LYS A 125 17.67 -22.90 11.72
N ALA A 126 18.31 -21.77 11.44
CA ALA A 126 17.74 -20.43 11.43
C ALA A 126 16.92 -20.08 10.16
N SER A 127 16.75 -20.98 9.20
CA SER A 127 15.92 -20.70 8.01
C SER A 127 15.18 -21.90 7.49
N ILE A 128 14.00 -21.63 6.93
CA ILE A 128 13.19 -22.59 6.20
C ILE A 128 13.33 -22.31 4.71
N SER A 129 13.54 -23.37 3.92
CA SER A 129 13.42 -23.29 2.47
C SER A 129 12.00 -23.57 1.99
N PHE A 130 11.58 -22.88 0.94
CA PHE A 130 10.30 -23.10 0.25
C PHE A 130 10.43 -22.85 -1.27
N CYS A 131 9.55 -23.46 -2.06
CA CYS A 131 9.32 -23.14 -3.47
C CYS A 131 8.14 -22.18 -3.61
N MET A 132 8.19 -21.20 -4.51
CA MET A 132 7.01 -20.37 -4.80
C MET A 132 5.86 -21.28 -5.25
N ALA A 133 4.67 -21.05 -4.69
CA ALA A 133 3.49 -21.77 -5.09
C ALA A 133 3.06 -21.38 -6.51
N THR A 134 2.66 -22.36 -7.32
CA THR A 134 2.04 -22.11 -8.63
C THR A 134 0.57 -21.75 -8.43
N MET A 135 0.11 -20.62 -9.00
CA MET A 135 -1.27 -20.12 -8.78
C MET A 135 -2.29 -20.54 -9.83
N PHE A 136 -1.84 -20.97 -11.01
CA PHE A 136 -2.72 -21.21 -12.17
C PHE A 136 -2.82 -22.68 -12.57
N GLU A 137 -1.88 -23.49 -12.10
CA GLU A 137 -1.74 -24.89 -12.46
C GLU A 137 -1.49 -25.73 -11.21
N PRO A 138 -1.74 -27.05 -11.26
CA PRO A 138 -1.42 -27.94 -10.16
C PRO A 138 0.05 -27.86 -9.75
N ASP A 139 0.33 -27.48 -8.50
CA ASP A 139 1.69 -27.28 -8.02
C ASP A 139 2.48 -28.60 -7.94
N LEU A 140 3.45 -28.76 -8.86
CA LEU A 140 4.32 -29.93 -8.92
C LEU A 140 5.24 -30.05 -7.71
N ASN A 141 5.70 -28.93 -7.13
CA ASN A 141 6.54 -28.97 -5.93
C ASN A 141 5.74 -29.52 -4.75
N ARG A 142 4.48 -29.09 -4.61
CA ARG A 142 3.55 -29.62 -3.61
C ARG A 142 3.34 -31.12 -3.78
N LYS A 143 3.07 -31.60 -5.01
CA LYS A 143 2.91 -33.03 -5.32
C LYS A 143 4.17 -33.86 -5.00
N MET A 144 5.35 -33.28 -5.15
CA MET A 144 6.63 -33.89 -4.75
C MET A 144 6.88 -33.83 -3.22
N GLY A 145 5.90 -33.38 -2.44
CA GLY A 145 6.03 -33.18 -1.00
C GLY A 145 7.06 -32.12 -0.63
N ARG A 146 7.32 -31.14 -1.50
CA ARG A 146 8.18 -29.99 -1.16
C ARG A 146 7.32 -28.92 -0.51
N ARG A 147 7.93 -28.19 0.43
CA ARG A 147 7.29 -27.02 1.03
C ARG A 147 7.12 -25.95 -0.04
N ILE A 148 5.90 -25.48 -0.22
CA ILE A 148 5.59 -24.35 -1.07
C ILE A 148 5.27 -23.13 -0.22
N GLY A 149 5.25 -21.96 -0.84
CA GLY A 149 4.98 -20.72 -0.14
C GLY A 149 4.24 -19.70 -0.99
N TYR A 150 3.40 -18.91 -0.31
CA TYR A 150 2.59 -17.83 -0.84
C TYR A 150 3.11 -16.51 -0.24
N PRO A 151 4.04 -15.82 -0.90
CA PRO A 151 4.62 -14.57 -0.42
C PRO A 151 3.60 -13.44 -0.38
N VAL A 152 3.70 -12.60 0.64
CA VAL A 152 2.90 -11.39 0.81
C VAL A 152 3.86 -10.27 1.20
N HIS A 153 3.87 -9.16 0.45
CA HIS A 153 4.62 -7.98 0.84
C HIS A 153 4.27 -7.58 2.28
N VAL A 154 5.26 -7.13 3.05
CA VAL A 154 5.04 -6.71 4.45
C VAL A 154 3.89 -5.72 4.58
N HIS A 155 3.84 -4.72 3.69
CA HIS A 155 2.79 -3.71 3.73
C HIS A 155 1.46 -4.18 3.14
N CYS A 156 1.45 -5.14 2.19
CA CYS A 156 0.21 -5.79 1.77
C CYS A 156 -0.38 -6.67 2.89
N TRP A 157 0.47 -7.28 3.71
CA TRP A 157 0.05 -8.00 4.91
C TRP A 157 -0.66 -7.04 5.86
N MET A 158 -0.10 -5.87 6.15
CA MET A 158 -0.77 -4.85 6.98
C MET A 158 -2.13 -4.40 6.43
N LEU A 159 -2.26 -4.23 5.11
CA LEU A 159 -3.56 -3.93 4.49
C LEU A 159 -4.56 -5.09 4.59
N MET A 160 -4.08 -6.33 4.53
CA MET A 160 -4.91 -7.52 4.71
C MET A 160 -5.52 -7.59 6.12
N ASP A 161 -4.80 -7.12 7.14
CA ASP A 161 -5.35 -7.02 8.50
C ASP A 161 -6.59 -6.13 8.54
N ARG A 162 -6.50 -4.96 7.90
CA ARG A 162 -7.61 -4.00 7.86
C ARG A 162 -8.83 -4.53 7.13
N VAL A 163 -8.62 -5.32 6.07
CA VAL A 163 -9.73 -5.80 5.22
C VAL A 163 -10.34 -7.09 5.75
N ILE A 164 -9.52 -8.07 6.11
CA ILE A 164 -9.94 -9.45 6.47
C ILE A 164 -9.71 -9.72 7.97
N GLY A 165 -8.63 -9.20 8.54
CA GLY A 165 -8.16 -9.51 9.90
C GLY A 165 -7.11 -10.62 9.89
N HIS A 166 -5.91 -10.33 10.39
CA HIS A 166 -4.81 -11.29 10.45
C HIS A 166 -5.16 -12.54 11.22
N ASP A 167 -5.89 -12.40 12.33
CA ASP A 167 -6.19 -13.52 13.21
C ASP A 167 -7.17 -14.49 12.55
N VAL A 168 -8.14 -13.97 11.79
CA VAL A 168 -9.05 -14.78 10.97
C VAL A 168 -8.27 -15.52 9.88
N VAL A 169 -7.36 -14.84 9.19
CA VAL A 169 -6.52 -15.47 8.15
C VAL A 169 -5.60 -16.55 8.75
N LYS A 170 -4.99 -16.29 9.92
CA LYS A 170 -4.12 -17.22 10.64
C LYS A 170 -4.86 -18.47 11.09
N GLU A 171 -6.09 -18.33 11.58
CA GLU A 171 -6.93 -19.43 12.03
C GLU A 171 -7.36 -20.34 10.87
N HIS A 172 -7.55 -19.76 9.69
CA HIS A 172 -8.08 -20.45 8.51
C HIS A 172 -7.13 -20.42 7.30
N LEU A 173 -5.82 -20.61 7.51
CA LEU A 173 -4.81 -20.51 6.44
C LEU A 173 -5.10 -21.43 5.23
N TRP A 174 -5.60 -22.64 5.47
CA TRP A 174 -5.99 -23.57 4.42
C TRP A 174 -7.07 -22.96 3.50
N VAL A 175 -8.17 -22.48 4.09
CA VAL A 175 -9.29 -21.86 3.38
C VAL A 175 -8.83 -20.60 2.65
N PHE A 176 -7.94 -19.83 3.27
CA PHE A 176 -7.37 -18.64 2.65
C PHE A 176 -6.51 -18.98 1.41
N ILE A 177 -5.70 -20.04 1.48
CA ILE A 177 -4.93 -20.52 0.32
C ILE A 177 -5.86 -20.98 -0.81
N GLU A 178 -6.92 -21.71 -0.50
CA GLU A 178 -7.91 -22.12 -1.51
C GLU A 178 -8.58 -20.90 -2.16
N ALA A 179 -8.96 -19.91 -1.36
CA ALA A 179 -9.51 -18.66 -1.87
C ALA A 179 -8.53 -17.91 -2.78
N LEU A 180 -7.23 -17.92 -2.47
CA LEU A 180 -6.19 -17.35 -3.34
C LEU A 180 -6.14 -18.05 -4.70
N HIS A 181 -6.18 -19.39 -4.75
CA HIS A 181 -6.20 -20.14 -6.02
C HIS A 181 -7.44 -19.80 -6.84
N ASN A 182 -8.62 -19.82 -6.22
CA ASN A 182 -9.87 -19.46 -6.89
C ASN A 182 -9.83 -18.03 -7.44
N PHE A 183 -9.38 -17.09 -6.62
CA PHE A 183 -9.25 -15.68 -7.00
C PHE A 183 -8.32 -15.49 -8.21
N TRP A 184 -7.10 -16.03 -8.14
CA TRP A 184 -6.09 -15.82 -9.18
C TRP A 184 -6.36 -16.61 -10.46
N SER A 185 -7.02 -17.77 -10.38
CA SER A 185 -7.38 -18.58 -11.56
C SER A 185 -8.22 -17.81 -12.61
N THR A 186 -8.95 -16.78 -12.18
CA THR A 186 -9.80 -15.94 -13.05
C THR A 186 -9.19 -14.57 -13.39
N ARG A 187 -7.98 -14.26 -12.87
CA ARG A 187 -7.36 -12.93 -12.92
C ARG A 187 -5.86 -13.00 -13.24
N SER A 188 -5.48 -13.90 -14.14
CA SER A 188 -4.08 -14.10 -14.53
C SER A 188 -3.48 -12.91 -15.29
N ASP A 189 -4.32 -12.06 -15.88
CA ASP A 189 -3.94 -10.88 -16.67
C ASP A 189 -3.28 -9.76 -15.84
N ILE A 190 -3.57 -9.70 -14.55
CA ILE A 190 -3.02 -8.70 -13.60
C ILE A 190 -1.98 -9.31 -12.64
N TRP A 191 -1.48 -10.51 -12.94
CA TRP A 191 -0.45 -11.19 -12.17
C TRP A 191 0.96 -10.89 -12.70
N GLY A 192 1.94 -10.82 -11.80
CA GLY A 192 3.33 -10.57 -12.15
C GLY A 192 3.61 -9.15 -12.61
N ILE A 193 2.79 -8.18 -12.19
CA ILE A 193 2.93 -6.78 -12.61
C ILE A 193 4.14 -6.11 -11.95
N ASP A 194 4.77 -5.20 -12.70
CA ASP A 194 5.80 -4.32 -12.16
C ASP A 194 5.14 -3.14 -11.41
N LEU A 195 5.78 -2.73 -10.32
CA LEU A 195 5.40 -1.53 -9.57
C LEU A 195 6.05 -0.26 -10.13
N VAL A 196 6.92 -0.45 -11.11
CA VAL A 196 7.58 0.56 -11.92
C VAL A 196 6.87 0.66 -13.26
N HIS A 197 6.55 1.88 -13.71
CA HIS A 197 5.93 2.07 -15.03
C HIS A 197 6.35 3.39 -15.68
N GLU A 198 6.32 3.39 -17.01
CA GLU A 198 6.40 4.62 -17.80
C GLU A 198 4.99 5.20 -17.98
N PRO A 199 4.78 6.51 -17.74
CA PRO A 199 3.45 7.11 -17.81
C PRO A 199 2.77 7.08 -19.19
N GLU A 200 3.55 6.83 -20.24
CA GLU A 200 3.10 6.69 -21.63
C GLU A 200 2.50 5.30 -21.88
N GLU A 201 3.11 4.24 -21.32
CA GLU A 201 2.65 2.85 -21.47
C GLU A 201 1.53 2.50 -20.49
N SER A 202 1.60 3.04 -19.27
CA SER A 202 0.61 2.79 -18.23
C SER A 202 0.20 4.11 -17.56
N PRO A 203 -1.04 4.58 -17.76
CA PRO A 203 -1.46 5.84 -17.16
C PRO A 203 -1.44 5.75 -15.62
N CYS A 204 -0.99 6.82 -14.97
CA CYS A 204 -1.06 6.94 -13.52
C CYS A 204 -2.49 6.84 -12.97
N TYR A 205 -3.47 7.26 -13.76
CA TYR A 205 -4.87 7.24 -13.40
C TYR A 205 -5.59 6.12 -14.13
N GLU A 206 -5.94 5.07 -13.40
CA GLU A 206 -6.83 4.02 -13.91
C GLU A 206 -8.27 4.54 -13.92
N GLY A 207 -8.95 4.38 -15.06
CA GLY A 207 -10.27 4.95 -15.32
C GLY A 207 -11.43 4.43 -14.47
N ASP A 208 -11.20 3.39 -13.65
CA ASP A 208 -12.27 2.67 -12.99
C ASP A 208 -12.46 3.03 -11.52
N GLN A 209 -11.53 3.79 -10.93
CA GLN A 209 -11.74 4.29 -9.57
C GLN A 209 -12.60 5.57 -9.65
N TYR A 210 -13.82 5.52 -9.11
CA TYR A 210 -14.81 6.60 -9.19
C TYR A 210 -14.27 7.97 -8.77
N TRP A 211 -13.40 8.00 -7.76
CA TRP A 211 -12.79 9.23 -7.26
C TRP A 211 -11.64 9.75 -8.16
N LEU A 212 -11.01 8.87 -8.96
CA LEU A 212 -10.03 9.23 -10.00
C LEU A 212 -10.63 9.53 -11.38
N ARG A 213 -11.85 9.06 -11.67
CA ARG A 213 -12.57 9.46 -12.90
C ARG A 213 -12.64 10.97 -13.04
N ARG A 214 -12.63 11.67 -11.90
CA ARG A 214 -12.63 13.13 -11.71
C ARG A 214 -11.28 13.82 -11.93
N HIS A 215 -10.21 13.04 -12.13
CA HIS A 215 -8.81 13.48 -12.31
C HIS A 215 -8.20 13.05 -13.67
N ARG A 216 -9.03 12.58 -14.62
CA ARG A 216 -8.64 12.43 -16.03
C ARG A 216 -8.26 13.77 -16.67
N ILE A 217 -6.96 14.06 -16.69
CA ILE A 217 -6.37 15.15 -17.49
C ILE A 217 -6.70 14.88 -18.96
N ARG A 218 -7.31 15.88 -19.62
CA ARG A 218 -7.82 15.73 -20.99
C ARG A 218 -6.74 15.76 -22.07
N ASP A 219 -5.53 16.22 -21.79
CA ASP A 219 -4.33 16.05 -22.63
C ASP A 219 -3.09 16.49 -21.84
N PRO A 220 -2.07 15.64 -21.61
CA PRO A 220 -0.80 16.13 -21.10
C PRO A 220 -0.05 16.89 -22.22
N PRO A 221 0.59 18.04 -21.92
CA PRO A 221 1.44 18.70 -22.90
C PRO A 221 2.58 17.76 -23.32
N LEU A 222 2.78 17.65 -24.65
CA LEU A 222 3.64 16.73 -25.40
C LEU A 222 5.15 16.80 -25.12
N ARG A 223 5.62 17.24 -23.94
CA ARG A 223 7.03 17.60 -23.74
C ARG A 223 7.63 17.27 -22.38
N TRP A 224 7.27 16.13 -21.80
CA TRP A 224 7.95 15.62 -20.61
C TRP A 224 8.87 14.46 -20.98
N LEU A 225 10.13 14.53 -20.54
CA LEU A 225 11.05 13.40 -20.63
C LEU A 225 10.42 12.18 -19.93
N PRO A 226 10.63 10.95 -20.43
CA PRO A 226 10.07 9.74 -19.82
C PRO A 226 10.63 9.60 -18.40
N LYS A 227 9.85 10.05 -17.41
CA LYS A 227 10.13 9.84 -16.00
C LYS A 227 9.46 8.54 -15.61
N VAL A 228 10.28 7.53 -15.36
CA VAL A 228 9.83 6.26 -14.79
C VAL A 228 9.25 6.51 -13.40
N HIS A 229 8.02 6.09 -13.16
CA HIS A 229 7.38 6.19 -11.85
C HIS A 229 7.56 4.89 -11.10
N SER A 230 7.84 4.99 -9.80
CA SER A 230 7.91 3.83 -8.91
C SER A 230 6.90 3.96 -7.78
N SER A 231 6.13 2.91 -7.54
CA SER A 231 5.06 2.96 -6.53
C SER A 231 5.62 3.05 -5.11
N GLY A 232 5.20 4.10 -4.38
CA GLY A 232 5.51 4.27 -2.96
C GLY A 232 4.79 3.26 -2.05
N ASN A 233 5.04 3.38 -0.75
CA ASN A 233 4.49 2.49 0.26
C ASN A 233 2.95 2.61 0.34
N PRO A 234 2.19 1.53 0.17
CA PRO A 234 0.74 1.60 0.16
C PRO A 234 0.13 1.75 1.57
N VAL A 235 0.91 1.68 2.65
CA VAL A 235 0.42 1.83 4.03
C VAL A 235 0.85 3.18 4.59
N HIS A 236 2.13 3.52 4.51
CA HIS A 236 2.66 4.78 5.05
C HIS A 236 2.81 5.80 3.92
N ILE A 237 1.85 6.73 3.81
CA ILE A 237 1.85 7.76 2.76
C ILE A 237 2.12 9.12 3.40
N GLN A 238 3.38 9.57 3.30
CA GLN A 238 3.88 10.78 3.96
C GLN A 238 3.02 12.03 3.68
N GLY A 239 2.52 12.19 2.45
CA GLY A 239 1.67 13.33 2.11
C GLY A 239 0.34 13.33 2.87
N ILE A 240 -0.23 12.15 3.12
CA ILE A 240 -1.47 11.98 3.89
C ILE A 240 -1.19 12.16 5.38
N GLU A 241 -0.12 11.57 5.90
CA GLU A 241 0.29 11.72 7.31
C GLU A 241 0.56 13.19 7.66
N ALA A 242 1.29 13.90 6.81
CA ALA A 242 1.58 15.32 7.00
C ALA A 242 0.32 16.18 6.91
N LEU A 243 -0.61 15.85 6.01
CA LEU A 243 -1.91 16.52 5.89
C LEU A 243 -2.73 16.32 7.17
N ILE A 244 -2.83 15.08 7.66
CA ILE A 244 -3.55 14.76 8.90
C ILE A 244 -2.94 15.52 10.07
N ALA A 245 -1.62 15.51 10.22
CA ALA A 245 -0.94 16.21 11.30
C ALA A 245 -1.29 17.71 11.33
N ARG A 246 -1.29 18.38 10.17
CA ARG A 246 -1.71 19.80 10.06
C ARG A 246 -3.18 19.99 10.45
N ALA A 247 -4.07 19.19 9.85
CA ALA A 247 -5.52 19.33 10.08
C ALA A 247 -5.96 19.02 11.53
N THR A 248 -5.16 18.27 12.29
CA THR A 248 -5.36 18.03 13.73
C THR A 248 -4.71 19.08 14.63
N GLN A 249 -3.75 19.86 14.14
CA GLN A 249 -3.13 20.96 14.90
C GLN A 249 -3.96 22.25 14.78
N SER A 250 -4.53 22.52 13.61
CA SER A 250 -5.37 23.69 13.34
C SER A 250 -6.63 23.77 14.22
N SER A 251 -7.14 22.62 14.69
CA SER A 251 -8.35 22.56 15.52
C SER A 251 -8.18 23.12 16.93
N ASP A 252 -6.96 23.16 17.47
CA ASP A 252 -6.71 23.69 18.82
C ASP A 252 -6.72 25.22 18.85
N SER A 253 -6.52 25.86 17.70
CA SER A 253 -6.43 27.32 17.54
C SER A 253 -7.76 28.01 17.20
N ASP A 254 -8.72 27.29 16.60
CA ASP A 254 -9.99 27.87 16.15
C ASP A 254 -11.05 27.99 17.25
N ALA A 255 -10.76 27.50 18.46
CA ALA A 255 -11.64 27.64 19.62
C ALA A 255 -11.60 29.06 20.25
N ASP A 256 -10.59 29.90 19.96
CA ASP A 256 -10.34 31.10 20.79
C ASP A 256 -9.97 32.43 20.09
N ALA A 257 -10.00 32.55 18.75
CA ALA A 257 -9.66 33.85 18.14
C ALA A 257 -10.33 34.16 16.79
N GLN A 258 -11.52 34.75 16.83
CA GLN A 258 -11.76 36.10 16.28
C GLN A 258 -13.25 36.49 16.37
N PRO A 259 -13.57 37.69 16.89
CA PRO A 259 -14.90 38.26 16.71
C PRO A 259 -15.04 38.64 15.23
N GLN A 260 -15.60 37.73 14.43
CA GLN A 260 -15.91 37.99 13.04
C GLN A 260 -16.85 39.20 12.97
N ARG A 261 -16.38 40.28 12.35
CA ARG A 261 -17.22 41.41 11.96
C ARG A 261 -18.31 40.86 11.03
N ARG A 262 -19.50 40.67 11.59
CA ARG A 262 -20.73 40.40 10.84
C ARG A 262 -21.02 41.62 9.97
N TYR A 263 -20.40 41.70 8.80
CA TYR A 263 -20.95 42.52 7.75
C TYR A 263 -22.31 41.92 7.41
N GLY A 264 -23.38 42.70 7.55
CA GLY A 264 -24.75 42.30 7.27
C GLY A 264 -24.97 42.04 5.78
N SER A 265 -24.30 41.03 5.24
CA SER A 265 -24.44 40.57 3.88
C SER A 265 -25.74 39.79 3.77
N ILE A 266 -26.61 40.17 2.83
CA ILE A 266 -27.84 39.45 2.47
C ILE A 266 -27.53 37.98 2.13
N PHE A 267 -26.31 37.72 1.64
CA PHE A 267 -25.84 36.39 1.26
C PHE A 267 -25.46 35.49 2.45
N ALA A 268 -25.34 36.01 3.68
CA ALA A 268 -25.06 35.19 4.86
C ALA A 268 -26.24 34.28 5.26
N ASN A 269 -27.45 34.55 4.75
CA ASN A 269 -28.69 33.85 5.13
C ASN A 269 -29.15 32.79 4.11
N VAL A 270 -28.26 32.32 3.24
CA VAL A 270 -28.59 31.26 2.28
C VAL A 270 -28.73 29.92 3.03
N PRO A 271 -29.79 29.11 2.75
CA PRO A 271 -29.95 27.79 3.36
C PRO A 271 -28.73 26.89 3.10
N LEU A 272 -28.35 26.10 4.10
CA LEU A 272 -27.15 25.25 4.03
C LEU A 272 -27.18 24.34 2.80
N GLU A 273 -28.33 23.76 2.49
CA GLU A 273 -28.52 22.83 1.37
C GLU A 273 -28.24 23.51 0.02
N VAL A 274 -28.51 24.81 -0.09
CA VAL A 274 -28.20 25.59 -1.29
C VAL A 274 -26.70 25.85 -1.40
N VAL A 275 -26.02 26.10 -0.28
CA VAL A 275 -24.55 26.26 -0.27
C VAL A 275 -23.87 24.94 -0.64
N GLU A 276 -24.32 23.84 -0.06
CA GLU A 276 -23.87 22.48 -0.39
C GLU A 276 -24.06 22.18 -1.87
N TYR A 277 -25.25 22.47 -2.41
CA TYR A 277 -25.55 22.33 -3.83
C TYR A 277 -24.65 23.18 -4.72
N MET A 278 -24.37 24.44 -4.35
CA MET A 278 -23.46 25.30 -5.11
C MET A 278 -22.05 24.74 -5.17
N VAL A 279 -21.54 24.26 -4.02
CA VAL A 279 -20.23 23.61 -3.96
C VAL A 279 -20.21 22.36 -4.85
N ASP A 280 -21.26 21.55 -4.81
CA ASP A 280 -21.39 20.36 -5.68
C ASP A 280 -21.45 20.72 -7.17
N VAL A 281 -22.16 21.78 -7.54
CA VAL A 281 -22.18 22.25 -8.92
C VAL A 281 -20.80 22.71 -9.37
N ILE A 282 -20.04 23.42 -8.53
CA ILE A 282 -18.66 23.82 -8.88
C ILE A 282 -17.80 22.57 -9.13
N PHE A 283 -17.95 21.53 -8.30
CA PHE A 283 -17.25 20.27 -8.50
C PHE A 283 -17.62 19.55 -9.79
N GLU A 284 -18.91 19.42 -10.05
CA GLU A 284 -19.42 18.63 -11.18
C GLU A 284 -19.15 19.32 -12.52
N THR A 285 -19.18 20.64 -12.54
CA THR A 285 -18.98 21.43 -13.76
C THR A 285 -17.51 21.69 -14.08
N GLN A 286 -16.62 21.61 -13.08
CA GLN A 286 -15.17 21.78 -13.25
C GLN A 286 -14.35 20.53 -12.87
N PRO A 287 -14.64 19.34 -13.43
CA PRO A 287 -13.86 18.15 -13.12
C PRO A 287 -12.41 18.37 -13.56
N ASN A 288 -11.44 17.93 -12.75
CA ASN A 288 -10.02 18.06 -13.01
C ASN A 288 -9.47 19.51 -13.01
N SER A 289 -10.20 20.48 -12.44
CA SER A 289 -9.72 21.86 -12.35
C SER A 289 -9.00 22.11 -11.04
N LYS A 290 -7.72 22.49 -11.11
CA LYS A 290 -7.01 23.05 -9.94
C LYS A 290 -7.73 24.29 -9.38
N ALA A 291 -8.49 25.00 -10.22
CA ALA A 291 -9.25 26.17 -9.79
C ALA A 291 -10.48 25.80 -8.95
N ALA A 292 -11.04 24.60 -9.05
CA ALA A 292 -12.28 24.26 -8.34
C ALA A 292 -12.13 24.33 -6.79
N PRO A 293 -11.10 23.72 -6.17
CA PRO A 293 -10.86 23.92 -4.73
C PRO A 293 -10.63 25.40 -4.35
N ASP A 294 -9.94 26.18 -5.18
CA ASP A 294 -9.69 27.59 -4.91
C ASP A 294 -10.97 28.44 -5.04
N ASP A 295 -11.80 28.19 -6.06
CA ASP A 295 -13.09 28.83 -6.28
C ASP A 295 -14.04 28.55 -5.11
N ILE A 296 -14.08 27.31 -4.62
CA ILE A 296 -14.90 26.93 -3.46
C ILE A 296 -14.40 27.65 -2.21
N ARG A 297 -13.08 27.70 -1.97
CA ARG A 297 -12.50 28.42 -0.83
C ARG A 297 -12.85 29.90 -0.89
N ASN A 298 -12.63 30.54 -2.04
CA ASN A 298 -12.93 31.95 -2.27
C ASN A 298 -14.42 32.25 -2.09
N MET A 299 -15.30 31.38 -2.59
CA MET A 299 -16.75 31.51 -2.43
C MET A 299 -17.14 31.43 -0.95
N LEU A 300 -16.70 30.39 -0.24
CA LEU A 300 -17.00 30.20 1.18
C LEU A 300 -16.46 31.37 2.02
N GLU A 301 -15.26 31.87 1.72
CA GLU A 301 -14.67 33.03 2.40
C GLU A 301 -15.43 34.33 2.10
N ALA A 302 -15.70 34.62 0.83
CA ALA A 302 -16.37 35.86 0.40
C ALA A 302 -17.79 35.97 0.97
N PHE A 303 -18.52 34.85 1.04
CA PHE A 303 -19.86 34.81 1.62
C PHE A 303 -19.88 34.48 3.12
N GLN A 304 -18.71 34.26 3.72
CA GLN A 304 -18.56 33.80 5.11
C GLN A 304 -19.37 32.54 5.44
N TRP A 305 -19.53 31.66 4.46
CA TRP A 305 -20.21 30.39 4.64
C TRP A 305 -19.28 29.36 5.29
N LYS A 306 -19.84 28.55 6.18
CA LYS A 306 -19.17 27.39 6.77
C LYS A 306 -20.02 26.16 6.52
N LEU A 307 -19.41 25.15 5.91
CA LEU A 307 -20.03 23.84 5.73
C LEU A 307 -19.67 22.92 6.89
N PRO A 308 -20.59 22.03 7.31
CA PRO A 308 -20.35 21.15 8.44
C PRO A 308 -19.24 20.14 8.14
N GLY A 309 -18.53 19.68 9.17
CA GLY A 309 -17.47 18.67 9.00
C GLY A 309 -17.99 17.36 8.39
N SER A 310 -19.24 16.98 8.65
CA SER A 310 -19.91 15.83 8.03
C SER A 310 -19.99 15.93 6.51
N TYR A 311 -20.24 17.13 5.97
CA TYR A 311 -20.28 17.40 4.54
C TYR A 311 -18.92 17.11 3.90
N TRP A 312 -17.84 17.67 4.46
CA TRP A 312 -16.48 17.45 3.95
C TRP A 312 -16.03 16.01 4.10
N ARG A 313 -16.31 15.38 5.26
CA ARG A 313 -15.98 13.98 5.50
C ARG A 313 -16.64 13.05 4.49
N SER A 314 -17.89 13.29 4.11
CA SER A 314 -18.61 12.47 3.13
C SER A 314 -17.96 12.49 1.73
N ARG A 315 -17.12 13.48 1.44
CA ARG A 315 -16.38 13.62 0.17
C ARG A 315 -14.98 13.00 0.21
N CYS A 316 -14.45 12.72 1.39
CA CYS A 316 -13.17 12.03 1.53
C CYS A 316 -13.36 10.52 1.25
N PRO A 317 -12.49 9.89 0.43
CA PRO A 317 -12.57 8.45 0.17
C PRO A 317 -12.02 7.66 1.37
N VAL A 318 -12.79 7.57 2.46
CA VAL A 318 -12.37 6.95 3.74
C VAL A 318 -11.93 5.50 3.60
N ASN A 319 -12.48 4.75 2.63
CA ASN A 319 -12.06 3.37 2.36
C ASN A 319 -10.64 3.28 1.81
N LEU A 320 -10.17 4.32 1.13
CA LEU A 320 -8.80 4.44 0.62
C LEU A 320 -7.88 5.11 1.64
N LEU A 321 -8.42 6.07 2.39
CA LEU A 321 -7.74 6.87 3.40
C LEU A 321 -8.20 6.40 4.79
N PHE A 322 -7.88 5.14 5.12
CA PHE A 322 -8.31 4.52 6.37
C PHE A 322 -7.83 5.29 7.60
N GLU A 323 -6.75 6.08 7.48
CA GLU A 323 -6.26 6.95 8.55
C GLU A 323 -7.32 7.98 8.97
N LEU A 324 -8.15 8.45 8.03
CA LEU A 324 -9.23 9.39 8.32
C LEU A 324 -10.36 8.71 9.10
N ASP A 325 -10.64 7.44 8.82
CA ASP A 325 -11.64 6.69 9.59
C ASP A 325 -11.11 6.38 11.00
N ASP A 326 -9.85 5.99 11.12
CA ASP A 326 -9.16 5.76 12.41
C ASP A 326 -9.24 7.01 13.32
N LEU A 327 -9.06 8.22 12.76
CA LEU A 327 -9.21 9.48 13.49
C LEU A 327 -10.64 9.68 14.02
N SER A 328 -11.64 9.42 13.17
CA SER A 328 -13.03 9.53 13.59
C SER A 328 -13.39 8.54 14.68
N GLN A 329 -12.92 7.29 14.59
CA GLN A 329 -13.21 6.26 15.59
C GLN A 329 -12.58 6.62 16.95
N LYS A 330 -11.42 7.27 16.93
CA LYS A 330 -10.73 7.77 18.13
C LYS A 330 -11.33 9.07 18.69
N GLY A 331 -12.31 9.67 18.02
CA GLY A 331 -12.91 10.94 18.43
C GLY A 331 -11.93 12.11 18.36
N VAL A 332 -10.92 12.04 17.49
CA VAL A 332 -9.96 13.14 17.29
C VAL A 332 -10.66 14.27 16.55
N THR A 333 -10.53 15.50 17.06
CA THR A 333 -11.02 16.69 16.36
C THR A 333 -10.19 16.92 15.11
N VAL A 334 -10.86 17.06 13.97
CA VAL A 334 -10.21 17.22 12.65
C VAL A 334 -10.91 18.35 11.90
N ASN A 335 -10.13 19.28 11.33
CA ASN A 335 -10.65 20.22 10.36
C ASN A 335 -10.89 19.52 9.01
N TRP A 336 -12.08 18.92 8.87
CA TRP A 336 -12.44 18.14 7.67
C TRP A 336 -12.43 18.97 6.37
N GLY A 337 -12.70 20.27 6.44
CA GLY A 337 -12.59 21.15 5.28
C GLY A 337 -11.15 21.27 4.80
N GLU A 338 -10.22 21.54 5.72
CA GLU A 338 -8.79 21.59 5.43
C GLU A 338 -8.25 20.25 4.89
N VAL A 339 -8.65 19.13 5.49
CA VAL A 339 -8.32 17.78 4.99
C VAL A 339 -8.73 17.64 3.53
N TRP A 340 -9.96 18.01 3.21
CA TRP A 340 -10.49 17.86 1.86
C TRP A 340 -9.74 18.75 0.85
N PHE A 341 -9.54 20.04 1.16
CA PHE A 341 -8.82 20.96 0.27
C PHE A 341 -7.36 20.54 0.01
N GLU A 342 -6.65 20.09 1.05
CA GLU A 342 -5.26 19.65 0.92
C GLU A 342 -5.16 18.32 0.16
N LEU A 343 -6.13 17.42 0.36
CA LEU A 343 -6.18 16.15 -0.35
C LEU A 343 -6.36 16.37 -1.85
N GLU A 344 -7.30 17.21 -2.28
CA GLU A 344 -7.46 17.54 -3.70
C GLU A 344 -6.15 18.11 -4.29
N GLN A 345 -5.49 19.03 -3.59
CA GLN A 345 -4.21 19.58 -4.04
C GLN A 345 -3.12 18.53 -4.23
N LEU A 346 -3.07 17.50 -3.37
CA LEU A 346 -2.16 16.36 -3.53
C LEU A 346 -2.53 15.51 -4.75
N LEU A 347 -3.83 15.24 -4.94
CA LEU A 347 -4.34 14.45 -6.06
C LEU A 347 -4.16 15.11 -7.42
N PHE A 348 -4.10 16.44 -7.49
CA PHE A 348 -3.76 17.13 -8.74
C PHE A 348 -2.31 16.88 -9.20
N ARG A 349 -1.40 16.44 -8.33
CA ARG A 349 -0.02 16.15 -8.68
C ARG A 349 0.09 14.73 -9.23
N ARG A 350 0.15 14.60 -10.56
CA ARG A 350 0.16 13.31 -11.28
C ARG A 350 1.22 12.34 -10.76
N GLU A 351 2.44 12.84 -10.58
CA GLU A 351 3.56 12.04 -10.11
C GLU A 351 3.34 11.61 -8.67
N TRP A 352 2.79 12.51 -7.84
CA TRP A 352 2.52 12.22 -6.43
C TRP A 352 1.55 11.05 -6.27
N TYR A 353 0.48 10.96 -7.05
CA TYR A 353 -0.49 9.87 -6.91
C TYR A 353 0.13 8.47 -7.10
N CYS A 354 1.04 8.36 -8.06
CA CYS A 354 1.80 7.15 -8.35
C CYS A 354 2.93 6.92 -7.33
N GLU A 355 3.78 7.92 -7.11
CA GLU A 355 4.99 7.83 -6.30
C GLU A 355 4.73 7.79 -4.80
N SER A 356 3.58 8.32 -4.34
CA SER A 356 3.19 8.30 -2.91
C SER A 356 2.84 6.90 -2.43
N GLY A 357 2.42 6.00 -3.33
CA GLY A 357 1.86 4.70 -2.99
C GLY A 357 0.33 4.66 -2.95
N LEU A 358 -0.36 5.80 -3.11
CA LEU A 358 -1.82 5.86 -3.06
C LEU A 358 -2.47 5.06 -4.20
N LYS A 359 -1.93 5.13 -5.42
CA LYS A 359 -2.36 4.27 -6.54
C LYS A 359 -2.29 2.80 -6.18
N ASN A 360 -1.13 2.38 -5.67
CA ASN A 360 -0.89 1.00 -5.30
C ASN A 360 -1.74 0.54 -4.11
N ARG A 361 -2.01 1.43 -3.15
CA ARG A 361 -2.97 1.19 -2.06
C ARG A 361 -4.36 0.90 -2.62
N GLY A 362 -4.89 1.77 -3.48
CA GLY A 362 -6.22 1.58 -4.08
C GLY A 362 -6.34 0.26 -4.85
N ARG A 363 -5.33 -0.08 -5.67
CA ARG A 363 -5.28 -1.36 -6.39
C ARG A 363 -5.27 -2.55 -5.42
N THR A 364 -4.40 -2.50 -4.41
CA THR A 364 -4.24 -3.59 -3.44
C THR A 364 -5.51 -3.77 -2.60
N LEU A 365 -6.14 -2.69 -2.13
CA LEU A 365 -7.38 -2.76 -1.38
C LEU A 365 -8.51 -3.36 -2.21
N LYS A 366 -8.67 -2.97 -3.48
CA LYS A 366 -9.65 -3.59 -4.39
C LYS A 366 -9.42 -5.10 -4.49
N MET A 367 -8.18 -5.53 -4.70
CA MET A 367 -7.84 -6.96 -4.76
C MET A 367 -8.15 -7.68 -3.44
N LEU A 368 -7.84 -7.06 -2.29
CA LEU A 368 -8.10 -7.63 -0.98
C LEU A 368 -9.59 -7.74 -0.65
N TYR A 369 -10.42 -6.78 -1.05
CA TYR A 369 -11.88 -6.87 -0.89
C TYR A 369 -12.47 -8.00 -1.72
N ASP A 370 -12.08 -8.09 -2.99
CA ASP A 370 -12.53 -9.19 -3.86
C ASP A 370 -12.04 -10.56 -3.36
N LEU A 371 -10.81 -10.63 -2.83
CA LEU A 371 -10.26 -11.83 -2.19
C LEU A 371 -11.00 -12.18 -0.89
N LYS A 372 -11.38 -11.18 -0.08
CA LYS A 372 -12.19 -11.36 1.12
C LYS A 372 -13.50 -12.05 0.78
N ASP A 373 -14.18 -11.62 -0.27
CA ASP A 373 -15.43 -12.23 -0.70
C ASP A 373 -15.23 -13.69 -1.11
N CYS A 374 -14.15 -14.00 -1.85
CA CYS A 374 -13.77 -15.38 -2.16
C CYS A 374 -13.54 -16.20 -0.89
N PHE A 375 -12.78 -15.66 0.06
CA PHE A 375 -12.44 -16.30 1.32
C PHE A 375 -13.67 -16.59 2.19
N LEU A 376 -14.56 -15.61 2.36
CA LEU A 376 -15.78 -15.77 3.15
C LEU A 376 -16.77 -16.75 2.50
N ASN A 377 -16.80 -16.83 1.17
CA ASN A 377 -17.63 -17.81 0.47
C ASN A 377 -17.09 -19.23 0.63
N THR A 378 -15.76 -19.43 0.50
CA THR A 378 -15.13 -20.73 0.78
C THR A 378 -15.36 -21.16 2.23
N LEU A 379 -15.25 -20.23 3.19
CA LEU A 379 -15.44 -20.51 4.61
C LEU A 379 -16.88 -20.97 4.96
N LYS A 380 -17.89 -20.50 4.22
CA LYS A 380 -19.30 -20.91 4.42
C LYS A 380 -19.68 -22.20 3.70
N GLY A 381 -18.91 -22.58 2.68
CA GLY A 381 -19.20 -23.72 1.81
C GLY A 381 -18.50 -25.02 2.21
N GLY A 382 -17.48 -24.94 3.10
CA GLY A 382 -16.83 -26.09 3.73
C GLY A 382 -17.39 -26.34 5.13
#